data_AF-A0A971PC83-F1
#
_entry.id   AF-A0A971PC83-F1
#
_cell.length_a   1.000
_cell.length_b   1.000
_cell.length_c   1.000
_cell.angle_alpha   90.00
_cell.angle_beta   90.00
_cell.angle_gamma   90.00
#
_symmetry.space_group_name_H-M   'P 1'
#
loop_
_entity.id
_entity.type
_entity.pdbx_description
1 polymer ?
#
loop_
_entity_poly.entity_id
_entity_poly.type
_entity_poly.pdbx_seq_one_letter_code
_entity_poly.pdbx_strand_id
1 'polypeptide(L)' 'MRSRNENGRLRQKRSDTHVGTIEQEYKVDFGVRSDMELGTLLKKDGAQSLSDLIKDKHK' A
#
# COMPACT_ATOMS: atom_id res chain seq x y z
N MET A 1 -2.33 -16.11 28.90
CA MET A 1 -2.71 -16.27 27.47
C MET A 1 -2.61 -14.91 26.80
N ARG A 2 -1.83 -14.76 25.71
CA ARG A 2 -1.77 -13.48 24.96
C ARG A 2 -2.97 -13.47 24.01
N SER A 3 -4.10 -12.98 24.50
CA SER A 3 -5.30 -12.77 23.69
C SER A 3 -4.90 -11.94 22.47
N ARG A 4 -4.98 -12.56 21.29
CA ARG A 4 -4.77 -11.88 20.01
C ARG A 4 -6.00 -11.00 19.84
N ASN A 5 -5.87 -9.74 20.23
CA ASN A 5 -6.95 -8.75 20.20
C ASN A 5 -7.77 -8.89 18.91
N GLU A 6 -9.05 -9.15 19.09
CA GLU A 6 -10.08 -9.40 18.07
C GLU A 6 -10.35 -8.14 17.21
N ASN A 7 -9.74 -7.02 17.60
CA ASN A 7 -9.68 -5.76 16.86
C ASN A 7 -8.33 -5.62 16.16
N GLY A 8 -7.92 -6.64 15.40
CA GLY A 8 -6.72 -6.62 14.58
C GLY A 8 -6.85 -5.57 13.48
N ARG A 9 -6.67 -4.28 13.83
CA ARG A 9 -6.59 -3.19 12.86
C ARG A 9 -5.56 -3.62 11.84
N LEU A 10 -6.02 -3.84 10.60
CA LEU A 10 -5.15 -4.16 9.48
C LEU A 10 -4.06 -3.09 9.49
N ARG A 11 -2.80 -3.49 9.75
CA ARG A 11 -1.71 -2.53 9.90
C ARG A 11 -1.58 -1.81 8.57
N GLN A 12 -2.05 -0.57 8.51
CA GLN A 12 -1.90 0.24 7.31
C GLN A 12 -0.41 0.41 7.04
N LYS A 13 0.02 0.15 5.80
CA LYS A 13 1.37 0.50 5.37
C LYS A 13 1.50 2.01 5.50
N ARG A 14 2.64 2.45 6.04
CA ARG A 14 2.87 3.88 6.30
C ARG A 14 2.91 4.64 4.97
N SER A 15 2.35 5.84 4.95
CA SER A 15 2.26 6.69 3.75
C SER A 15 3.63 7.15 3.21
N ASP A 16 4.66 7.15 4.04
CA ASP A 16 6.05 7.49 3.69
C ASP A 16 6.83 6.31 3.09
N THR A 17 6.16 5.18 2.79
CA THR A 17 6.81 4.06 2.11
C THR A 17 7.05 4.43 0.64
N HIS A 18 8.28 4.22 0.14
CA HIS A 18 8.60 4.44 -1.27
C HIS A 18 7.87 3.43 -2.16
N VAL A 19 7.29 3.92 -3.26
CA VAL A 19 6.56 3.11 -4.24
C VAL A 19 7.47 2.03 -4.82
N GLY A 20 8.74 2.30 -5.08
CA GLY A 20 9.67 1.30 -5.61
C GLY A 20 9.82 0.07 -4.72
N THR A 21 9.77 0.22 -3.40
CA THR A 21 9.79 -0.93 -2.47
C THR A 21 8.52 -1.76 -2.60
N ILE A 22 7.38 -1.10 -2.78
CA ILE A 22 6.07 -1.74 -2.91
C ILE A 22 5.97 -2.48 -4.24
N GLU A 23 6.42 -1.86 -5.33
CA GLU A 23 6.47 -2.47 -6.65
C GLU A 23 7.28 -3.77 -6.62
N GLN A 24 8.41 -3.78 -5.93
CA GLN A 24 9.22 -4.98 -5.75
C GLN A 24 8.56 -6.02 -4.83
N GLU A 25 7.97 -5.59 -3.71
CA GLU A 25 7.33 -6.47 -2.72
C GLU A 25 6.11 -7.18 -3.31
N TYR A 26 5.30 -6.47 -4.09
CA TYR A 26 4.06 -6.99 -4.67
C TYR A 26 4.17 -7.38 -6.14
N LYS A 27 5.32 -7.12 -6.79
CA LYS A 27 5.56 -7.33 -8.24
C LYS A 27 4.49 -6.65 -9.11
N VAL A 28 4.09 -5.45 -8.71
CA VAL A 28 3.15 -4.59 -9.43
C VAL A 28 3.92 -3.40 -9.96
N ASP A 29 3.57 -2.91 -11.16
CA ASP A 29 4.09 -1.65 -11.70
C ASP A 29 3.00 -0.58 -11.61
N PHE A 30 3.26 0.50 -10.86
CA PHE A 30 2.36 1.63 -10.75
C PHE A 30 2.64 2.71 -11.80
N GLY A 31 3.71 2.59 -12.59
CA GLY A 31 4.08 3.54 -13.64
C GLY A 31 4.46 4.92 -13.09
N VAL A 32 4.89 4.99 -11.83
CA VAL A 32 5.37 6.22 -11.19
C VAL A 32 6.85 6.11 -10.87
N ARG A 33 7.49 7.21 -10.46
CA ARG A 33 8.88 7.16 -10.04
C ARG A 33 9.01 6.32 -8.76
N SER A 34 10.03 5.47 -8.70
CA SER A 34 10.27 4.58 -7.55
C SER A 34 10.55 5.31 -6.23
N ASP A 35 11.01 6.56 -6.29
CA ASP A 35 11.23 7.45 -5.14
C ASP A 35 9.95 8.17 -4.68
N MET A 36 8.82 7.97 -5.37
CA MET A 36 7.54 8.54 -4.97
C MET A 36 7.07 7.90 -3.66
N GLU A 37 6.44 8.69 -2.80
CA GLU A 37 5.82 8.18 -1.58
C GLU A 37 4.45 7.55 -1.88
N LEU A 38 4.15 6.45 -1.19
CA LEU A 38 2.86 5.76 -1.25
C LEU A 38 1.69 6.72 -1.00
N GLY A 39 1.81 7.64 -0.03
CA GLY A 39 0.76 8.61 0.27
C GLY A 39 0.44 9.52 -0.92
N THR A 40 1.45 9.90 -1.71
CA THR A 40 1.26 10.72 -2.91
C THR A 40 0.65 9.90 -4.04
N LEU A 41 1.07 8.64 -4.19
CA LEU A 41 0.46 7.71 -5.14
C LEU A 41 -1.03 7.49 -4.84
N LEU A 42 -1.37 7.23 -3.57
CA LEU A 42 -2.75 7.05 -3.10
C LEU A 42 -3.62 8.28 -3.40
N LYS A 43 -3.10 9.50 -3.15
CA LYS A 43 -3.81 10.74 -3.48
C LYS A 43 -4.03 10.93 -4.98
N LYS A 44 -3.05 10.55 -5.81
CA LYS A 44 -3.10 10.70 -7.26
C LYS A 44 -4.08 9.70 -7.89
N ASP A 45 -4.11 8.48 -7.38
CA ASP A 45 -4.98 7.39 -7.86
C ASP A 45 -6.38 7.44 -7.24
N GLY A 46 -6.54 8.13 -6.10
CA GLY A 46 -7.80 8.20 -5.34
C GLY A 46 -8.04 7.01 -4.42
N ALA A 47 -7.03 6.15 -4.23
CA ALA A 47 -7.10 4.99 -3.35
C ALA A 47 -6.90 5.37 -1.87
N GLN A 48 -7.59 4.68 -0.96
CA GLN A 48 -7.51 4.94 0.49
C GLN A 48 -6.38 4.17 1.16
N SER A 49 -5.94 3.06 0.58
CA SER A 49 -4.86 2.22 1.11
C SER A 49 -4.14 1.45 0.01
N LEU A 50 -2.90 1.03 0.29
CA LEU A 50 -2.14 0.16 -0.62
C LEU A 50 -2.91 -1.10 -1.00
N SER A 51 -3.65 -1.69 -0.07
CA SER A 51 -4.46 -2.88 -0.34
C SER A 51 -5.54 -2.62 -1.39
N ASP A 52 -6.07 -1.41 -1.48
CA ASP A 52 -7.07 -1.06 -2.51
C ASP A 52 -6.40 -0.97 -3.88
N LEU A 53 -5.23 -0.32 -3.96
CA LEU A 53 -4.40 -0.28 -5.19
C LEU A 53 -4.08 -1.68 -5.70
N ILE A 54 -3.67 -2.59 -4.82
CA ILE A 54 -3.31 -3.96 -5.19
C ILE A 54 -4.56 -4.74 -5.63
N LYS A 55 -5.68 -4.61 -4.91
CA LYS A 55 -6.93 -5.28 -5.27
C LYS A 55 -7.46 -4.82 -6.63
N ASP A 56 -7.36 -3.54 -6.94
CA ASP A 56 -7.78 -2.99 -8.22
C ASP A 56 -6.95 -3.56 -9.38
N LYS A 57 -5.62 -3.68 -9.20
CA LYS A 57 -4.71 -4.26 -10.19
C LYS A 57 -4.86 -5.77 -10.42
N HIS A 58 -5.42 -6.50 -9.46
CA HIS A 58 -5.64 -7.95 -9.55
C HIS A 58 -7.00 -8.35 -10.15
N LYS A 59 -7.83 -7.38 -10.53
CA LYS A 59 -9.12 -7.61 -11.18
C LYS A 59 -8.96 -7.72 -12.70
#